data_AF-A0A352X028-F1
#
_entry.id   AF-A0A352X028-F1
#
_cell.length_a   1.000
_cell.length_b   1.000
_cell.length_c   1.000
_cell.angle_alpha   90.00
_cell.angle_beta   90.00
_cell.angle_gamma   90.00
#
_symmetry.space_group_name_H-M   'P 1'
#
loop_
_entity.id
_entity.type
_entity.pdbx_description
1 polymer ?
#
loop_
_entity_poly.entity_id
_entity_poly.type
_entity_poly.pdbx_seq_one_letter_code
_entity_poly.pdbx_strand_id
1 'polypeptide(L)'
;MKTPKGFFTYFHHAEPLEMLSDVQAGQLYKALMRYGNTGEEADFGGDCALDVMFSLFKKEIDYNFERYNEICEMRREAGKKSAQIKKERAKMQETEDQQMSTSVNKIN
;
A
#
# COMPACT_ATOMS: atom_id res chain seq x y z
N MET A 1 1.82 7.60 7.31
CA MET A 1 1.90 6.64 6.19
C MET A 1 2.49 5.34 6.69
N LYS A 2 2.05 4.20 6.16
CA LYS A 2 2.66 2.91 6.50
C LYS A 2 3.76 2.63 5.50
N THR A 3 4.97 2.36 5.98
CA THR A 3 6.05 1.91 5.11
C THR A 3 5.70 0.51 4.59
N PRO A 4 5.65 0.32 3.25
CA PRO A 4 5.47 -1.01 2.69
C PRO A 4 6.57 -1.95 3.16
N LYS A 5 6.27 -3.24 3.32
CA LYS A 5 7.27 -4.23 3.76
C LYS A 5 8.23 -4.67 2.65
N GLY A 6 8.19 -3.99 1.52
CA GLY A 6 8.94 -4.30 0.32
C GLY A 6 8.38 -3.57 -0.89
N PHE A 7 9.10 -3.68 -1.99
CA PHE A 7 8.66 -3.28 -3.31
C PHE A 7 8.66 -4.51 -4.22
N PHE A 8 8.03 -4.41 -5.38
CA PHE A 8 8.07 -5.46 -6.39
C PHE A 8 8.57 -4.85 -7.71
N THR A 9 9.14 -5.71 -8.54
CA THR A 9 9.59 -5.35 -9.89
C THR A 9 8.74 -6.09 -10.90
N TYR A 10 8.55 -5.49 -12.07
CA TYR A 10 7.83 -6.11 -13.19
C TYR A 10 8.78 -6.87 -14.12
N PHE A 11 8.28 -7.95 -14.72
CA PHE A 11 9.08 -8.80 -15.61
C PHE A 11 9.58 -8.12 -16.88
N HIS A 12 8.97 -7.01 -17.31
CA HIS A 12 9.46 -6.27 -18.48
C HIS A 12 10.83 -5.62 -18.26
N HIS A 13 11.29 -5.53 -17.00
CA HIS A 13 12.64 -5.09 -16.68
C HIS A 13 13.69 -6.19 -16.75
N ALA A 14 13.30 -7.44 -17.03
CA ALA A 14 14.25 -8.54 -17.14
C ALA A 14 15.28 -8.29 -18.25
N GLU A 15 14.83 -7.93 -19.45
CA GLU A 15 15.70 -7.63 -20.59
C GLU A 15 16.72 -6.51 -20.27
N PRO A 16 16.31 -5.34 -19.71
CA PRO A 16 17.26 -4.35 -19.22
C PRO A 16 18.26 -4.89 -18.20
N LEU A 17 17.80 -5.66 -17.21
CA LEU A 17 18.66 -6.21 -16.15
C LEU A 17 19.69 -7.21 -16.67
N GLU A 18 19.35 -7.99 -17.70
CA GLU A 18 20.28 -8.92 -18.35
C GLU A 18 21.44 -8.22 -19.07
N MET A 19 21.31 -6.92 -19.38
CA MET A 19 22.41 -6.13 -19.94
C MET A 19 23.48 -5.76 -18.89
N LEU A 20 23.18 -5.91 -17.60
CA LEU A 20 24.14 -5.66 -16.53
C LEU A 20 25.01 -6.89 -16.31
N SER A 21 26.27 -6.66 -15.94
CA SER A 21 27.08 -7.73 -15.35
C SER A 21 26.51 -8.17 -13.99
N ASP A 22 26.77 -9.39 -13.56
CA ASP A 22 26.33 -9.88 -12.24
C ASP A 22 26.80 -8.99 -11.07
N VAL A 23 27.99 -8.39 -11.21
CA VAL A 23 28.55 -7.43 -10.25
C VAL A 23 27.67 -6.18 -10.18
N GLN A 24 27.35 -5.60 -11.33
CA GLN A 24 26.47 -4.44 -11.45
C GLN A 24 25.05 -4.75 -10.95
N ALA A 25 24.49 -5.89 -11.35
CA ALA A 25 23.18 -6.34 -10.87
C ALA A 25 23.16 -6.49 -9.34
N GLY A 26 24.24 -7.03 -8.75
CA GLY A 26 24.40 -7.12 -7.30
C GLY A 26 24.53 -5.76 -6.60
N GLN A 27 25.23 -4.80 -7.20
CA GLN A 27 25.32 -3.43 -6.71
C GLN A 27 23.96 -2.73 -6.76
N LEU A 28 23.28 -2.80 -7.90
CA LEU A 28 21.94 -2.26 -8.10
C LEU A 28 20.96 -2.85 -7.10
N TYR A 29 20.92 -4.17 -6.93
CA TYR A 29 20.02 -4.83 -5.99
C TYR A 29 20.20 -4.32 -4.55
N LYS A 30 21.46 -4.23 -4.08
CA LYS A 30 21.75 -3.72 -2.74
C LYS A 30 21.34 -2.25 -2.58
N ALA A 31 21.56 -1.44 -3.60
CA ALA A 31 21.14 -0.04 -3.63
C ALA A 31 19.61 0.09 -3.53
N LEU A 32 18.86 -0.67 -4.34
CA LEU A 32 17.39 -0.68 -4.30
C LEU A 32 16.84 -1.13 -2.95
N MET A 33 17.47 -2.13 -2.32
CA MET A 33 17.10 -2.58 -0.97
C MET A 33 17.32 -1.49 0.09
N ARG A 34 18.42 -0.74 0.01
CA ARG A 34 18.67 0.40 0.92
C ARG A 34 17.67 1.52 0.67
N TYR A 35 17.46 1.90 -0.59
CA TYR A 35 16.52 2.94 -0.98
C TYR A 35 15.10 2.61 -0.51
N GLY A 36 14.59 1.42 -0.83
CA GLY A 36 13.24 1.01 -0.44
C GLY A 36 13.03 0.94 1.09
N ASN A 37 14.08 0.69 1.87
CA ASN A 37 13.97 0.60 3.33
C ASN A 37 14.19 1.94 4.05
N THR A 38 15.05 2.82 3.52
CA THR A 38 15.54 4.01 4.23
C THR A 38 15.36 5.32 3.47
N GLY A 39 15.14 5.26 2.16
CA GLY A 39 15.18 6.42 1.25
C GLY A 39 16.60 6.89 0.90
N GLU A 40 17.64 6.16 1.31
CA GLU A 40 19.03 6.48 0.97
C GLU A 40 19.28 6.31 -0.53
N GLU A 41 19.69 7.39 -1.20
CA GLU A 41 20.13 7.36 -2.59
C GLU A 41 21.46 6.62 -2.71
N ALA A 42 21.67 5.93 -3.84
CA ALA A 42 22.95 5.31 -4.14
C ALA A 42 23.83 6.24 -4.99
N ASP A 43 25.13 6.18 -4.73
CA ASP A 43 26.17 6.75 -5.59
C ASP A 43 26.96 5.59 -6.19
N PHE A 44 26.95 5.48 -7.52
CA PHE A 44 27.64 4.42 -8.27
C PHE A 44 28.98 4.88 -8.85
N GLY A 45 29.53 6.01 -8.39
CA GLY A 45 30.85 6.48 -8.81
C GLY A 45 30.94 6.80 -10.31
N GLY A 46 29.81 7.19 -10.92
CA GLY A 46 29.70 7.53 -12.34
C GLY A 46 29.44 6.35 -13.28
N ASP A 47 29.05 5.17 -12.78
CA ASP A 47 28.53 4.10 -13.62
C ASP A 47 27.13 4.48 -14.14
N CYS A 48 27.12 5.07 -15.34
CA CYS A 48 25.90 5.54 -16.02
C CYS A 48 24.83 4.45 -16.17
N ALA A 49 25.22 3.18 -16.37
CA ALA A 49 24.26 2.10 -16.50
C ALA A 49 23.52 1.87 -15.18
N LEU A 50 24.26 1.86 -14.06
CA LEU A 50 23.68 1.74 -12.73
C LEU A 50 22.84 2.96 -12.36
N ASP A 51 23.30 4.18 -12.66
CA ASP A 51 22.56 5.41 -12.39
C ASP A 51 21.20 5.42 -13.11
N VAL A 52 21.19 5.07 -14.41
CA VAL A 52 19.96 5.02 -15.21
C VAL A 52 19.03 3.94 -14.68
N MET A 53 19.51 2.72 -14.45
CA MET A 53 18.68 1.62 -13.94
C MET A 53 18.11 1.95 -12.56
N PHE A 54 18.93 2.49 -11.66
CA PHE A 54 18.48 2.89 -10.33
C PHE A 54 17.40 3.96 -10.42
N SER A 55 17.55 4.96 -11.30
CA SER A 55 16.53 6.00 -11.50
C SER A 55 15.18 5.45 -11.96
N LEU A 56 15.19 4.42 -12.81
CA LEU A 56 13.99 3.74 -13.30
C LEU A 56 13.28 3.02 -12.15
N PHE A 57 13.99 2.14 -11.45
CA PHE A 57 13.41 1.37 -10.34
C PHE A 57 13.02 2.24 -9.16
N LYS A 58 13.78 3.29 -8.86
CA LYS A 58 13.45 4.29 -7.84
C LYS A 58 12.05 4.86 -8.07
N LYS A 59 11.77 5.31 -9.29
CA LYS A 59 10.46 5.85 -9.66
C LYS A 59 9.34 4.82 -9.47
N GLU A 60 9.62 3.54 -9.75
CA GLU A 60 8.65 2.48 -9.51
C GLU A 60 8.41 2.20 -8.03
N ILE A 61 9.47 2.17 -7.22
CA ILE A 61 9.39 2.00 -5.76
C ILE A 61 8.52 3.12 -5.18
N ASP A 62 8.78 4.38 -5.56
CA ASP A 62 8.01 5.53 -5.11
C ASP A 62 6.53 5.38 -5.49
N TYR A 63 6.24 5.00 -6.74
CA TYR A 63 4.88 4.75 -7.21
C TYR A 63 4.20 3.61 -6.44
N ASN A 64 4.92 2.53 -6.17
CA ASN A 64 4.42 1.37 -5.41
C ASN A 64 4.05 1.80 -3.98
N PHE A 65 4.87 2.65 -3.37
CA PHE A 65 4.69 3.11 -2.00
C PHE A 65 3.49 4.04 -1.90
N GLU A 66 3.34 4.98 -2.84
CA GLU A 66 2.18 5.86 -2.89
C GLU A 66 0.90 5.05 -3.08
N ARG A 67 0.88 4.15 -4.08
CA ARG A 67 -0.25 3.26 -4.34
C ARG A 67 -0.62 2.39 -3.14
N TYR A 68 0.37 1.89 -2.40
CA TYR A 68 0.13 1.12 -1.18
C TYR A 68 -0.58 1.97 -0.11
N ASN A 69 -0.12 3.20 0.09
CA ASN A 69 -0.71 4.14 1.03
C ASN A 69 -2.16 4.49 0.64
N GLU A 70 -2.41 4.80 -0.64
CA GLU A 70 -3.76 5.04 -1.16
C GLU A 70 -4.70 3.88 -0.88
N ILE A 71 -4.29 2.65 -1.19
CA ILE A 71 -5.10 1.44 -0.94
C ILE A 71 -5.35 1.26 0.56
N CYS A 72 -4.36 1.54 1.41
CA CYS A 72 -4.53 1.46 2.87
C CYS A 72 -5.57 2.45 3.37
N GLU A 73 -5.53 3.70 2.92
CA GLU A 73 -6.51 4.71 3.31
C GLU A 73 -7.90 4.39 2.74
N MET A 74 -8.01 3.96 1.47
CA MET A 74 -9.28 3.49 0.90
C MET A 74 -9.92 2.37 1.72
N ARG A 75 -9.12 1.38 2.12
CA ARG A 75 -9.60 0.26 2.96
C ARG A 75 -9.98 0.71 4.36
N ARG A 76 -9.24 1.66 4.93
CA ARG A 76 -9.53 2.25 6.24
C ARG A 76 -10.87 3.00 6.21
N GLU A 77 -11.11 3.82 5.20
CA GLU A 77 -12.37 4.56 5.04
C GLU A 77 -13.55 3.62 4.76
N ALA A 78 -13.36 2.61 3.90
CA ALA A 78 -14.37 1.57 3.68
C ALA A 78 -14.72 0.83 4.99
N GLY A 79 -13.71 0.51 5.80
CA GLY A 79 -13.90 -0.11 7.11
C GLY A 79 -14.68 0.78 8.09
N LYS A 80 -14.34 2.08 8.17
CA LYS A 80 -15.08 3.07 8.97
C LYS A 80 -16.54 3.17 8.55
N LYS A 81 -16.78 3.27 7.24
CA LYS A 81 -18.14 3.35 6.67
C LYS A 81 -18.95 2.10 6.99
N SER A 82 -18.36 0.92 6.83
CA SER A 82 -19.02 -0.36 7.18
C SER A 82 -19.37 -0.43 8.68
N ALA A 83 -18.44 -0.02 9.55
CA ALA A 83 -18.68 0.02 10.99
C ALA A 83 -19.80 1.01 11.38
N GLN A 84 -19.87 2.17 10.72
CA GLN A 84 -20.94 3.16 10.95
C GLN A 84 -22.31 2.61 10.54
N ILE A 85 -22.43 2.02 9.35
CA ILE A 85 -23.68 1.40 8.88
C ILE A 85 -24.15 0.33 9.87
N LYS A 86 -23.23 -0.48 10.41
CA LYS A 86 -23.57 -1.50 11.42
C LYS A 86 -24.14 -0.89 12.69
N LYS A 87 -23.57 0.23 13.17
CA LYS A 87 -24.08 0.96 14.35
C LYS A 87 -25.46 1.58 14.09
N GLU A 88 -25.67 2.16 12.92
CA GLU A 88 -26.95 2.75 12.53
C GLU A 88 -28.05 1.67 12.46
N ARG A 89 -27.76 0.53 11.83
CA ARG A 89 -28.69 -0.61 11.78
C ARG A 89 -29.04 -1.16 13.17
N ALA A 90 -28.04 -1.29 14.05
CA ALA A 90 -28.28 -1.75 15.42
C ALA A 90 -29.23 -0.80 16.18
N LYS A 91 -29.01 0.52 16.07
CA LYS A 91 -29.89 1.53 16.68
C LYS A 91 -31.31 1.49 16.12
N MET A 92 -31.46 1.33 14.80
CA MET A 92 -32.78 1.20 14.17
C MET A 92 -33.52 -0.02 14.72
N GLN A 93 -32.83 -1.16 14.83
CA GLN A 93 -33.41 -2.39 15.36
C GLN A 93 -33.81 -2.29 16.84
N GLU A 94 -32.96 -1.67 17.68
CA GLU A 94 -33.31 -1.38 19.08
C GLU A 94 -34.54 -0.47 19.21
N THR A 95 -34.71 0.48 18.27
CA THR A 95 -35.86 1.40 18.25
C THR A 95 -37.15 0.68 17.82
N GLU A 96 -37.06 -0.19 16.81
CA GLU A 96 -38.18 -1.03 16.35
C GLU A 96 -38.65 -2.00 17.44
N ASP A 97 -37.72 -2.66 18.13
CA ASP A 97 -38.03 -3.58 19.23
C ASP A 97 -38.72 -2.88 20.41
N GLN A 98 -38.29 -1.65 20.76
CA GLN A 98 -38.93 -0.85 21.82
C GLN A 98 -40.34 -0.36 21.44
N GLN A 99 -40.56 0.05 20.20
CA GLN A 99 -41.90 0.49 19.73
C GLN A 99 -42.90 -0.67 19.71
N MET A 100 -42.44 -1.87 19.34
CA MET A 100 -43.24 -3.08 19.29
C MET A 100 -43.61 -3.56 20.72
N SER A 101 -42.67 -3.51 21.66
CA SER A 101 -42.93 -3.83 23.08
C SER A 101 -43.92 -2.85 23.74
N THR A 102 -43.82 -1.55 23.43
CA THR A 102 -44.72 -0.52 23.98
C THR A 102 -46.14 -0.63 23.42
N SER A 103 -46.27 -1.10 22.19
CA SER A 103 -47.57 -1.30 21.54
C SER A 103 -48.30 -2.54 22.08
N VAL A 104 -47.57 -3.62 22.37
CA VAL A 104 -48.14 -4.84 22.99
C VAL A 104 -48.66 -4.56 24.41
N ASN A 105 -47.95 -3.74 25.19
CA ASN A 105 -48.37 -3.41 26.56
C ASN A 105 -49.57 -2.45 26.67
N LYS A 106 -50.01 -1.82 25.57
CA LYS A 106 -51.21 -0.94 25.56
C LYS A 106 -52.52 -1.68 25.24
N ILE A 107 -52.44 -2.94 24.82
CA ILE A 107 -53.60 -3.73 24.37
C ILE A 107 -54.09 -4.70 25.49
N ASN A 108 -53.32 -4.84 26.58
CA ASN A 108 -53.69 -5.54 27.80
C ASN A 108 -54.08 -4.55 28.91
#